data_AF-A0A1K1NRB7-F1
#
_entry.id   AF-A0A1K1NRB7-F1
#
_cell.length_a   1.000
_cell.length_b   1.000
_cell.length_c   1.000
_cell.angle_alpha   90.00
_cell.angle_beta   90.00
_cell.angle_gamma   90.00
#
_symmetry.space_group_name_H-M   'P 1'
#
loop_
_entity.id
_entity.type
_entity.pdbx_description
1 polymer ?
#
loop_
_entity_poly.entity_id
_entity_poly.type
_entity_poly.pdbx_seq_one_letter_code
_entity_poly.pdbx_strand_id
1 'polypeptide(L)'
;MYGKIKWIIKKVFLSLEGLWHIVIKAKSFDNYKIGNNSKIYILGNGPSLRNELDNNLNIFSCNDCLCVNWFPLTDEFFQIKPSYLALADPVFFADGNIGYDFIKTKSEQFFHVLSKQVDWELVIIIPAQCIFDKRRVDLIKENSFIKIMKINADLFHGFDFLRDYFINKRLSSFHFQNVLVLALTAGIFMGYKQIFLLGCDHDWCKNLYVNDCNDVYIKDIHFYKDKSEGLVPMLKRPGQFFSMSELFNAFSIDFVEYEKIEKYARRHECEIINTVENSFIDAFKRGRI
;
A
#
# COMPACT_ATOMS: atom_id res chain seq x y z
N MET A 1 2.85 16.18 37.61
CA MET A 1 3.66 17.23 36.95
C MET A 1 4.84 16.65 36.15
N TYR A 2 5.67 15.80 36.75
CA TYR A 2 6.84 15.18 36.11
C TYR A 2 6.53 14.42 34.79
N GLY A 3 5.46 13.62 34.75
CA GLY A 3 5.07 12.87 33.54
C GLY A 3 4.69 13.75 32.34
N LYS A 4 4.02 14.89 32.59
CA LYS A 4 3.67 15.87 31.54
C LYS A 4 4.94 16.54 30.98
N ILE A 5 5.85 16.95 31.85
CA ILE A 5 7.13 17.56 31.45
C ILE A 5 7.94 16.57 30.61
N LYS A 6 8.06 15.30 31.06
CA LYS A 6 8.75 14.24 30.30
C LYS A 6 8.11 14.00 28.93
N TRP A 7 6.79 14.01 28.84
CA TRP A 7 6.06 13.87 27.57
C TRP A 7 6.34 15.05 26.62
N ILE A 8 6.29 16.29 27.13
CA ILE A 8 6.58 17.50 26.34
C ILE A 8 8.02 17.44 25.82
N ILE A 9 9.00 17.17 26.68
CA ILE A 9 10.41 17.07 26.29
C ILE A 9 10.59 16.02 25.19
N LYS A 10 9.98 14.83 25.35
CA LYS A 10 10.01 13.78 24.33
C LYS A 10 9.43 14.27 23.00
N LYS A 11 8.27 14.96 23.03
CA LYS A 11 7.63 15.48 21.81
C LYS A 11 8.44 16.59 21.14
N VAL A 12 9.12 17.45 21.91
CA VAL A 12 10.05 18.45 21.36
C VAL A 12 11.20 17.76 20.64
N PHE A 13 11.85 16.79 21.28
CA PHE A 13 12.97 16.06 20.67
C PHE A 13 12.55 15.35 19.37
N LEU A 14 11.44 14.61 19.41
CA LEU A 14 10.88 13.92 18.22
C LEU A 14 10.47 14.90 17.11
N SER A 15 10.06 16.12 17.47
CA SER A 15 9.72 17.16 16.48
C SER A 15 10.97 17.72 15.81
N LEU A 16 12.04 17.95 16.57
CA LEU A 16 13.33 18.41 16.03
C LEU A 16 13.97 17.34 15.13
N GLU A 17 13.95 16.08 15.56
CA GLU A 17 14.39 14.94 14.75
C GLU A 17 13.55 14.83 13.47
N GLY A 18 12.22 14.86 13.58
CA GLY A 18 11.34 14.81 12.41
C GLY A 18 11.56 15.96 11.44
N LEU A 19 11.79 17.17 11.93
CA LEU A 19 12.13 18.35 11.12
C LEU A 19 13.44 18.12 10.35
N TRP A 20 14.47 17.64 11.04
CA TRP A 20 15.77 17.32 10.43
C TRP A 20 15.62 16.29 9.31
N HIS A 21 14.86 15.21 9.55
CA HIS A 21 14.59 14.19 8.55
C HIS A 21 13.88 14.76 7.32
N ILE A 22 12.85 15.60 7.52
CA ILE A 22 12.12 16.24 6.42
C ILE A 22 13.04 17.12 5.58
N VAL A 23 13.86 17.96 6.21
CA VAL A 23 14.79 18.85 5.49
C VAL A 23 15.76 18.07 4.61
N ILE A 24 16.20 16.89 5.05
CA ILE A 24 17.20 16.09 4.33
C ILE A 24 16.57 15.17 3.28
N LYS A 25 15.43 14.54 3.60
CA LYS A 25 14.91 13.40 2.84
C LYS A 25 13.67 13.72 2.02
N ALA A 26 12.89 14.73 2.40
CA ALA A 26 11.64 15.02 1.71
C ALA A 26 11.93 15.44 0.27
N LYS A 27 11.29 14.73 -0.66
CA LYS A 27 11.35 15.05 -2.08
C LYS A 27 10.16 15.91 -2.47
N SER A 28 10.32 16.72 -3.53
CA SER A 28 9.19 17.43 -4.11
C SER A 28 8.13 16.44 -4.56
N PHE A 29 6.88 16.72 -4.20
CA PHE A 29 5.75 15.93 -4.67
C PHE A 29 5.27 16.50 -6.01
N ASP A 30 5.29 15.66 -7.04
CA ASP A 30 4.73 16.03 -8.33
C ASP A 30 3.20 16.11 -8.21
N ASN A 31 2.64 17.29 -8.46
CA ASN A 31 1.20 17.46 -8.51
C ASN A 31 0.62 16.67 -9.68
N TYR A 32 0.10 15.48 -9.41
CA TYR A 32 -0.77 14.79 -10.34
C TYR A 32 -2.17 15.36 -10.22
N LYS A 33 -2.65 15.92 -11.33
CA LYS A 33 -4.06 16.26 -11.48
C LYS A 33 -4.84 14.99 -11.77
N ILE A 34 -5.88 14.75 -10.99
CA ILE A 34 -6.93 13.78 -11.34
C ILE A 34 -7.65 14.24 -12.61
N GLY A 35 -8.26 13.28 -13.32
CA GLY A 35 -9.29 13.58 -14.31
C GLY A 35 -10.54 14.18 -13.65
N ASN A 36 -11.61 14.34 -14.42
CA ASN A 36 -12.89 14.87 -13.89
C ASN A 36 -13.60 13.91 -12.90
N ASN A 37 -13.03 12.74 -12.65
CA ASN A 37 -13.65 11.73 -11.81
C ASN A 37 -13.45 12.05 -10.32
N SER A 38 -14.52 11.97 -9.53
CA SER A 38 -14.47 12.25 -8.09
C SER A 38 -14.30 10.99 -7.24
N LYS A 39 -14.31 9.82 -7.87
CA LYS A 39 -14.28 8.50 -7.23
C LYS A 39 -13.14 7.66 -7.77
N ILE A 40 -12.56 6.82 -6.91
CA ILE A 40 -11.56 5.83 -7.29
C ILE A 40 -11.85 4.49 -6.60
N TYR A 41 -11.58 3.40 -7.30
CA TYR A 41 -11.68 2.03 -6.79
C TYR A 41 -10.28 1.50 -6.50
N ILE A 42 -9.98 1.21 -5.23
CA ILE A 42 -8.73 0.54 -4.84
C ILE A 42 -8.98 -0.96 -4.84
N LEU A 43 -8.25 -1.65 -5.72
CA LEU A 43 -8.31 -3.09 -5.91
C LEU A 43 -7.13 -3.73 -5.17
N GLY A 44 -7.43 -4.24 -3.97
CA GLY A 44 -6.51 -5.04 -3.15
C GLY A 44 -6.25 -6.42 -3.75
N ASN A 45 -5.53 -7.28 -3.02
CA ASN A 45 -5.20 -8.63 -3.48
C ASN A 45 -5.91 -9.75 -2.70
N GLY A 46 -6.80 -9.39 -1.77
CA GLY A 46 -7.49 -10.35 -0.94
C GLY A 46 -8.56 -11.15 -1.70
N PRO A 47 -8.93 -12.35 -1.19
CA PRO A 47 -9.76 -13.31 -1.90
C PRO A 47 -11.18 -12.82 -2.23
N SER A 48 -11.72 -11.86 -1.46
CA SER A 48 -13.04 -11.29 -1.74
C SER A 48 -13.13 -10.61 -3.10
N LEU A 49 -12.00 -10.18 -3.68
CA LEU A 49 -11.99 -9.47 -4.95
C LEU A 49 -12.49 -10.32 -6.13
N ARG A 50 -12.29 -11.64 -6.11
CA ARG A 50 -12.68 -12.52 -7.24
C ARG A 50 -14.16 -12.34 -7.60
N ASN A 51 -15.03 -12.37 -6.59
CA ASN A 51 -16.47 -12.21 -6.80
C ASN A 51 -16.82 -10.83 -7.36
N GLU A 52 -16.11 -9.78 -6.94
CA GLU A 52 -16.31 -8.43 -7.47
C GLU A 52 -15.87 -8.32 -8.93
N LEU A 53 -14.73 -8.93 -9.28
CA LEU A 53 -14.25 -8.96 -10.66
C LEU A 53 -15.20 -9.73 -11.57
N ASP A 54 -15.76 -10.86 -11.11
CA ASP A 54 -16.68 -11.68 -11.91
C ASP A 54 -18.01 -10.97 -12.19
N ASN A 55 -18.51 -10.16 -11.25
CA ASN A 55 -19.83 -9.56 -11.33
C ASN A 55 -19.83 -8.10 -11.79
N ASN A 56 -18.74 -7.37 -11.56
CA ASN A 56 -18.70 -5.91 -11.65
C ASN A 56 -17.54 -5.36 -12.49
N LEU A 57 -16.91 -6.19 -13.34
CA LEU A 57 -15.76 -5.81 -14.16
C LEU A 57 -15.97 -4.51 -14.97
N ASN A 58 -17.18 -4.33 -15.50
CA ASN A 58 -17.57 -3.16 -16.29
C ASN A 58 -17.49 -1.85 -15.49
N ILE A 59 -17.77 -1.88 -14.19
CA ILE A 59 -17.62 -0.71 -13.31
C ILE A 59 -16.14 -0.30 -13.28
N PHE A 60 -15.24 -1.26 -13.12
CA PHE A 60 -13.81 -1.00 -12.99
C PHE A 60 -13.19 -0.55 -14.31
N SER A 61 -13.58 -1.14 -15.44
CA SER A 61 -13.06 -0.73 -16.76
C SER A 61 -13.49 0.67 -17.20
N CYS A 62 -14.54 1.23 -16.60
CA CYS A 62 -15.09 2.53 -16.94
C CYS A 62 -14.78 3.63 -15.91
N ASN A 63 -14.00 3.32 -14.88
CA ASN A 63 -13.68 4.24 -13.80
C ASN A 63 -12.19 4.18 -13.42
N ASP A 64 -11.74 5.19 -12.68
CA ASP A 64 -10.37 5.21 -12.19
C ASP A 64 -10.18 4.08 -11.18
N CYS A 65 -9.20 3.22 -11.48
CA CYS A 65 -8.82 2.10 -10.61
C CYS A 65 -7.36 2.23 -10.19
N LEU A 66 -7.10 1.85 -8.94
CA LEU A 66 -5.77 1.72 -8.35
C LEU A 66 -5.55 0.27 -7.92
N CYS A 67 -4.74 -0.46 -8.68
CA CYS A 67 -4.34 -1.82 -8.37
C CYS A 67 -3.06 -1.83 -7.52
N VAL A 68 -2.77 -2.94 -6.82
CA VAL A 68 -1.62 -3.00 -5.90
C VAL A 68 -0.69 -4.19 -6.13
N ASN A 69 0.61 -3.96 -5.96
CA ASN A 69 1.67 -4.98 -6.02
C ASN A 69 1.55 -5.88 -7.26
N TRP A 70 1.38 -7.20 -7.09
CA TRP A 70 1.44 -8.22 -8.14
C TRP A 70 0.24 -8.26 -9.09
N PHE A 71 -0.75 -7.39 -8.92
CA PHE A 71 -1.95 -7.32 -9.76
C PHE A 71 -1.68 -7.34 -11.28
N PRO A 72 -0.62 -6.69 -11.82
CA PRO A 72 -0.31 -6.72 -13.25
C PRO A 72 -0.09 -8.10 -13.87
N LEU A 73 0.09 -9.15 -13.06
CA LEU A 73 0.24 -10.52 -13.55
C LEU A 73 -1.09 -11.25 -13.77
N THR A 74 -2.22 -10.53 -13.71
CA THR A 74 -3.57 -11.08 -13.86
C THR A 74 -4.20 -10.67 -15.20
N ASP A 75 -5.12 -11.47 -15.72
CA ASP A 75 -5.86 -11.13 -16.94
C ASP A 75 -6.74 -9.90 -16.73
N GLU A 76 -7.29 -9.74 -15.53
CA GLU A 76 -8.15 -8.61 -15.17
C GLU A 76 -7.41 -7.27 -15.26
N PHE A 77 -6.09 -7.25 -15.05
CA PHE A 77 -5.30 -6.03 -15.23
C PHE A 77 -5.44 -5.45 -16.64
N PHE A 78 -5.43 -6.30 -17.67
CA PHE A 78 -5.56 -5.88 -19.07
C PHE A 78 -7.01 -5.58 -19.47
N GLN A 79 -7.98 -6.14 -18.76
CA GLN A 79 -9.41 -5.86 -18.96
C GLN A 79 -9.81 -4.52 -18.31
N ILE A 80 -9.29 -4.25 -17.11
CA ILE A 80 -9.58 -3.04 -16.33
C ILE A 80 -8.81 -1.85 -16.88
N LYS A 81 -7.57 -2.05 -17.34
CA LYS A 81 -6.64 -0.98 -17.74
C LYS A 81 -6.56 0.14 -16.67
N PRO A 82 -6.14 -0.19 -15.43
CA PRO A 82 -6.20 0.74 -14.31
C PRO A 82 -5.34 1.98 -14.56
N SER A 83 -5.80 3.12 -14.04
CA SER A 83 -5.08 4.39 -14.10
C SER A 83 -3.85 4.41 -13.20
N TYR A 84 -3.87 3.62 -12.11
CA TYR A 84 -2.83 3.64 -11.07
C TYR A 84 -2.39 2.23 -10.64
N LEU A 85 -1.12 2.11 -10.27
CA LEU A 85 -0.53 0.92 -9.66
C LEU A 85 0.32 1.33 -8.45
N ALA A 86 -0.05 0.93 -7.23
CA ALA A 86 0.76 1.19 -6.04
C ALA A 86 1.68 0.01 -5.71
N LEU A 87 2.98 0.29 -5.50
CA LEU A 87 3.98 -0.71 -5.14
C LEU A 87 4.66 -0.32 -3.82
N ALA A 88 4.55 -1.17 -2.81
CA ALA A 88 5.20 -0.97 -1.51
C ALA A 88 6.03 -2.18 -1.05
N ASP A 89 5.89 -3.33 -1.69
CA ASP A 89 6.64 -4.53 -1.32
C ASP A 89 8.14 -4.36 -1.68
N PRO A 90 9.08 -4.61 -0.73
CA PRO A 90 10.52 -4.55 -0.97
C PRO A 90 11.00 -5.35 -2.18
N VAL A 91 10.28 -6.42 -2.56
CA VAL A 91 10.59 -7.27 -3.71
C VAL A 91 10.74 -6.49 -5.03
N PHE A 92 9.98 -5.40 -5.18
CA PHE A 92 10.01 -4.58 -6.39
C PHE A 92 11.21 -3.65 -6.47
N PHE A 93 11.95 -3.47 -5.37
CA PHE A 93 13.05 -2.52 -5.25
C PHE A 93 14.41 -3.19 -4.99
N ALA A 94 14.44 -4.47 -4.61
CA ALA A 94 15.67 -5.21 -4.32
C ALA A 94 16.45 -5.58 -5.59
N ASP A 95 17.78 -5.39 -5.60
CA ASP A 95 18.69 -5.68 -6.74
C ASP A 95 18.89 -7.18 -7.00
N GLY A 96 17.82 -7.90 -7.34
CA GLY A 96 17.86 -9.32 -7.74
C GLY A 96 18.23 -10.32 -6.64
N ASN A 97 18.75 -9.88 -5.50
CA ASN A 97 19.08 -10.70 -4.31
C ASN A 97 17.86 -11.00 -3.44
N ILE A 98 16.75 -11.36 -4.07
CA ILE A 98 15.59 -11.90 -3.38
C ILE A 98 15.91 -13.40 -3.27
N GLY A 99 16.16 -13.90 -2.05
CA GLY A 99 16.76 -15.23 -1.79
C GLY A 99 15.97 -16.47 -2.26
N TYR A 100 15.06 -16.32 -3.22
CA TYR A 100 14.26 -17.38 -3.81
C TYR A 100 14.12 -17.16 -5.33
N ASP A 101 14.59 -18.12 -6.13
CA ASP A 101 14.62 -18.04 -7.60
C ASP A 101 13.23 -17.79 -8.21
N PHE A 102 12.18 -18.39 -7.65
CA PHE A 102 10.81 -18.19 -8.16
C PHE A 102 10.35 -16.73 -8.06
N ILE A 103 10.76 -16.02 -7.01
CA ILE A 103 10.39 -14.61 -6.82
C ILE A 103 11.14 -13.73 -7.83
N LYS A 104 12.39 -14.09 -8.15
CA LYS A 104 13.17 -13.42 -9.19
C LYS A 104 12.49 -13.55 -10.56
N THR A 105 12.13 -14.75 -10.98
CA THR A 105 11.41 -14.97 -12.26
C THR A 105 10.09 -14.22 -12.30
N LYS A 106 9.30 -14.29 -11.23
CA LYS A 106 8.02 -13.56 -11.12
C LYS A 106 8.21 -12.04 -11.20
N SER A 107 9.27 -11.51 -10.58
CA SER A 107 9.62 -10.09 -10.69
C SER A 107 10.03 -9.71 -12.11
N GLU A 108 10.83 -10.53 -12.80
CA GLU A 108 11.21 -10.27 -14.20
C GLU A 108 9.98 -10.26 -15.13
N GLN A 109 9.05 -11.22 -14.95
CA GLN A 109 7.78 -11.24 -15.68
C GLN A 109 6.96 -9.97 -15.41
N PHE A 110 6.88 -9.53 -14.16
CA PHE A 110 6.17 -8.31 -13.78
C PHE A 110 6.70 -7.07 -14.53
N PHE A 111 8.01 -6.84 -14.53
CA PHE A 111 8.59 -5.70 -15.25
C PHE A 111 8.53 -5.85 -16.78
N HIS A 112 8.50 -7.08 -17.29
CA HIS A 112 8.25 -7.34 -18.71
C HIS A 112 6.82 -6.97 -19.12
N VAL A 113 5.81 -7.34 -18.33
CA VAL A 113 4.42 -6.93 -18.55
C VAL A 113 4.31 -5.41 -18.61
N LEU A 114 4.86 -4.71 -17.61
CA LEU A 114 4.83 -3.26 -17.58
C LEU A 114 5.53 -2.63 -18.80
N SER A 115 6.70 -3.12 -19.18
CA SER A 115 7.48 -2.51 -20.27
C SER A 115 6.96 -2.84 -21.67
N LYS A 116 6.34 -4.01 -21.88
CA LYS A 116 5.99 -4.50 -23.23
C LYS A 116 4.50 -4.65 -23.52
N GLN A 117 3.65 -4.75 -22.50
CA GLN A 117 2.23 -5.11 -22.69
C GLN A 117 1.26 -4.00 -22.26
N VAL A 118 1.68 -3.07 -21.40
CA VAL A 118 0.85 -1.91 -21.04
C VAL A 118 0.79 -0.92 -22.20
N ASP A 119 -0.40 -0.72 -22.75
CA ASP A 119 -0.67 0.16 -23.90
C ASP A 119 -1.58 1.38 -23.58
N TRP A 120 -1.78 1.65 -22.28
CA TRP A 120 -2.62 2.75 -21.77
C TRP A 120 -1.88 3.54 -20.70
N GLU A 121 -2.30 4.79 -20.46
CA GLU A 121 -1.69 5.63 -19.42
C GLU A 121 -1.80 4.97 -18.05
N LEU A 122 -0.65 4.70 -17.43
CA LEU A 122 -0.54 4.08 -16.12
C LEU A 122 0.42 4.87 -15.24
N VAL A 123 -0.01 5.22 -14.03
CA VAL A 123 0.84 5.89 -13.04
C VAL A 123 1.23 4.90 -11.95
N ILE A 124 2.51 4.59 -11.88
CA ILE A 124 3.09 3.75 -10.83
C ILE A 124 3.42 4.61 -9.62
N ILE A 125 2.77 4.33 -8.49
CA ILE A 125 2.93 5.05 -7.23
C ILE A 125 3.88 4.26 -6.33
N ILE A 126 4.96 4.90 -5.89
CA ILE A 126 5.96 4.28 -5.00
C ILE A 126 6.32 5.19 -3.82
N PRO A 127 6.79 4.63 -2.69
CA PRO A 127 7.47 5.39 -1.65
C PRO A 127 8.70 6.11 -2.21
N ALA A 128 8.87 7.40 -1.93
CA ALA A 128 9.94 8.23 -2.49
C ALA A 128 11.35 7.77 -2.07
N GLN A 129 11.43 7.08 -0.95
CA GLN A 129 12.63 6.50 -0.35
C GLN A 129 12.98 5.14 -0.98
N CYS A 130 12.03 4.50 -1.65
CA CYS A 130 12.29 3.32 -2.46
C CYS A 130 12.81 3.75 -3.83
N ILE A 131 13.86 3.08 -4.30
CA ILE A 131 14.48 3.32 -5.59
C ILE A 131 14.53 1.98 -6.31
N PHE A 132 13.95 1.91 -7.50
CA PHE A 132 14.16 0.80 -8.41
C PHE A 132 15.65 0.69 -8.74
N ASP A 133 16.17 -0.53 -8.84
CA ASP A 133 17.48 -0.71 -9.44
C ASP A 133 17.50 -0.17 -10.89
N LYS A 134 18.70 0.13 -11.38
CA LYS A 134 18.87 0.79 -12.68
C LYS A 134 18.20 0.02 -13.82
N ARG A 135 18.31 -1.32 -13.82
CA ARG A 135 17.72 -2.18 -14.86
C ARG A 135 16.19 -2.03 -14.88
N ARG A 136 15.54 -2.03 -13.72
CA ARG A 136 14.08 -1.82 -13.62
C ARG A 136 13.64 -0.41 -14.01
N VAL A 137 14.42 0.61 -13.65
CA VAL A 137 14.17 1.99 -14.11
C VAL A 137 14.20 2.05 -15.63
N ASP A 138 15.22 1.47 -16.25
CA ASP A 138 15.39 1.49 -17.70
C ASP A 138 14.23 0.75 -18.38
N LEU A 139 13.82 -0.43 -17.88
CA LEU A 139 12.65 -1.16 -18.38
C LEU A 139 11.36 -0.34 -18.29
N ILE A 140 11.10 0.34 -17.17
CA ILE A 140 9.90 1.18 -17.05
C ILE A 140 9.94 2.35 -18.04
N LYS A 141 11.12 2.96 -18.24
CA LYS A 141 11.29 4.10 -19.15
C LYS A 141 11.14 3.74 -20.63
N GLU A 142 11.28 2.47 -21.00
CA GLU A 142 11.00 2.02 -22.37
C GLU A 142 9.53 2.20 -22.75
N ASN A 143 8.61 2.24 -21.79
CA ASN A 143 7.19 2.41 -22.04
C ASN A 143 6.75 3.85 -21.78
N SER A 144 6.45 4.59 -22.85
CA SER A 144 6.00 5.98 -22.80
C SER A 144 4.63 6.19 -22.13
N PHE A 145 3.82 5.12 -22.01
CA PHE A 145 2.55 5.19 -21.31
C PHE A 145 2.68 5.17 -19.79
N ILE A 146 3.84 4.76 -19.27
CA ILE A 146 4.06 4.63 -17.83
C ILE A 146 4.73 5.89 -17.27
N LYS A 147 4.16 6.40 -16.18
CA LYS A 147 4.73 7.48 -15.39
C LYS A 147 4.95 7.00 -13.95
N ILE A 148 5.93 7.57 -13.25
CA ILE A 148 6.19 7.26 -11.84
C ILE A 148 5.77 8.46 -10.98
N MET A 149 4.91 8.22 -10.01
CA MET A 149 4.59 9.14 -8.92
C MET A 149 5.28 8.68 -7.64
N LYS A 150 5.89 9.60 -6.91
CA LYS A 150 6.55 9.32 -5.64
C LYS A 150 5.81 10.00 -4.49
N ILE A 151 5.54 9.25 -3.41
CA ILE A 151 4.98 9.78 -2.16
C ILE A 151 6.04 9.66 -1.07
N ASN A 152 6.34 10.76 -0.36
CA ASN A 152 7.25 10.74 0.77
C ASN A 152 6.73 9.77 1.85
N ALA A 153 7.55 8.81 2.28
CA ALA A 153 7.19 7.80 3.29
C ALA A 153 7.83 8.07 4.67
N ASP A 154 8.53 9.19 4.83
CA ASP A 154 9.08 9.58 6.12
C ASP A 154 7.95 9.88 7.12
N LEU A 155 8.11 9.37 8.34
CA LEU A 155 7.14 9.54 9.43
C LEU A 155 7.54 10.70 10.31
N PHE A 156 6.56 11.48 10.76
CA PHE A 156 6.76 12.53 11.74
C PHE A 156 6.16 12.13 13.10
N HIS A 157 7.02 11.83 14.07
CA HIS A 157 6.61 11.32 15.40
C HIS A 157 6.44 12.41 16.48
N GLY A 158 6.71 13.67 16.12
CA GLY A 158 6.60 14.83 17.01
C GLY A 158 5.16 15.20 17.37
N PHE A 159 4.89 16.49 17.56
CA PHE A 159 3.52 16.94 17.85
C PHE A 159 2.56 16.67 16.69
N ASP A 160 1.32 16.27 17.01
CA ASP A 160 0.33 15.87 16.01
C ASP A 160 -0.01 17.01 15.03
N PHE A 161 -0.06 18.26 15.50
CA PHE A 161 -0.30 19.40 14.62
C PHE A 161 0.84 19.64 13.62
N LEU A 162 2.10 19.37 14.00
CA LEU A 162 3.25 19.44 13.10
C LEU A 162 3.23 18.27 12.12
N ARG A 163 2.91 17.05 12.58
CA ARG A 163 2.69 15.89 11.69
C ARG A 163 1.66 16.23 10.63
N ASP A 164 0.48 16.70 11.05
CA ASP A 164 -0.61 17.03 10.15
C ASP A 164 -0.20 18.15 9.16
N TYR A 165 0.56 19.16 9.62
CA TYR A 165 1.14 20.18 8.75
C TYR A 165 2.06 19.59 7.67
N PHE A 166 2.98 18.70 8.04
CA PHE A 166 3.91 18.09 7.07
C PHE A 166 3.23 17.12 6.10
N ILE A 167 2.23 16.37 6.56
CA ILE A 167 1.39 15.53 5.69
C ILE A 167 0.62 16.41 4.69
N ASN A 168 0.03 17.53 5.13
CA ASN A 168 -0.67 18.48 4.24
C ASN A 168 0.25 19.11 3.20
N LYS A 169 1.53 19.30 3.54
CA LYS A 169 2.58 19.73 2.59
C LYS A 169 3.16 18.58 1.78
N ARG A 170 2.70 17.35 2.00
CA ARG A 170 3.16 16.10 1.37
C ARG A 170 4.66 15.85 1.58
N LEU A 171 5.22 16.39 2.66
CA LEU A 171 6.62 16.25 3.07
C LEU A 171 6.86 15.05 3.99
N SER A 172 5.79 14.53 4.59
CA SER A 172 5.76 13.28 5.36
C SER A 172 4.50 12.50 4.99
N SER A 173 4.36 11.28 5.52
CA SER A 173 3.14 10.51 5.33
C SER A 173 2.81 9.59 6.52
N PHE A 174 1.81 8.75 6.30
CA PHE A 174 1.39 7.65 7.14
C PHE A 174 2.40 6.49 7.08
N HIS A 175 2.29 5.58 8.03
CA HIS A 175 3.14 4.40 8.12
C HIS A 175 2.78 3.37 7.04
N PHE A 176 3.53 3.35 5.92
CA PHE A 176 3.36 2.40 4.82
C PHE A 176 3.83 0.97 5.16
N GLN A 177 3.28 0.40 6.21
CA GLN A 177 3.56 -0.99 6.61
C GLN A 177 2.94 -2.00 5.64
N ASN A 178 1.86 -1.61 4.96
CA ASN A 178 1.29 -2.34 3.84
C ASN A 178 0.95 -1.40 2.68
N VAL A 179 0.75 -1.98 1.49
CA VAL A 179 0.50 -1.23 0.25
C VAL A 179 -0.82 -0.47 0.27
N LEU A 180 -1.82 -0.90 1.05
CA LEU A 180 -3.11 -0.22 1.12
C LEU A 180 -2.98 1.18 1.75
N VAL A 181 -2.09 1.36 2.74
CA VAL A 181 -1.83 2.68 3.33
C VAL A 181 -1.27 3.64 2.26
N LEU A 182 -0.36 3.17 1.40
CA LEU A 182 0.18 3.94 0.28
C LEU A 182 -0.93 4.30 -0.73
N ALA A 183 -1.77 3.33 -1.10
CA ALA A 183 -2.86 3.51 -2.05
C ALA A 183 -3.91 4.52 -1.56
N LEU A 184 -4.32 4.41 -0.28
CA LEU A 184 -5.24 5.34 0.37
C LEU A 184 -4.66 6.76 0.41
N THR A 185 -3.39 6.88 0.83
CA THR A 185 -2.69 8.17 0.87
C THR A 185 -2.65 8.80 -0.51
N ALA A 186 -2.34 8.03 -1.55
CA ALA A 186 -2.32 8.50 -2.92
C ALA A 186 -3.69 9.02 -3.35
N GLY A 187 -4.76 8.25 -3.11
CA GLY A 187 -6.13 8.66 -3.43
C GLY A 187 -6.51 10.00 -2.80
N ILE A 188 -6.19 10.18 -1.50
CA ILE A 188 -6.47 11.43 -0.79
C ILE A 188 -5.60 12.57 -1.34
N PHE A 189 -4.31 12.35 -1.56
CA PHE A 189 -3.39 13.39 -2.05
C PHE A 189 -3.73 13.86 -3.46
N MET A 190 -4.21 12.95 -4.30
CA MET A 190 -4.70 13.25 -5.64
C MET A 190 -6.03 14.03 -5.62
N GLY A 191 -6.75 14.02 -4.50
CA GLY A 191 -7.96 14.83 -4.30
C GLY A 191 -9.26 14.10 -4.65
N TYR A 192 -9.25 12.76 -4.71
CA TYR A 192 -10.49 11.99 -4.83
C TYR A 192 -11.42 12.27 -3.64
N LYS A 193 -12.72 12.36 -3.92
CA LYS A 193 -13.75 12.62 -2.91
C LYS A 193 -14.33 11.34 -2.33
N GLN A 194 -14.30 10.25 -3.09
CA GLN A 194 -14.68 8.93 -2.61
C GLN A 194 -13.65 7.88 -3.00
N ILE A 195 -13.28 7.02 -2.05
CA ILE A 195 -12.38 5.89 -2.26
C ILE A 195 -13.13 4.61 -1.86
N PHE A 196 -13.34 3.71 -2.82
CA PHE A 196 -13.98 2.42 -2.58
C PHE A 196 -12.93 1.33 -2.44
N LEU A 197 -13.02 0.52 -1.38
CA LEU A 197 -12.10 -0.59 -1.12
C LEU A 197 -12.71 -1.91 -1.55
N LEU A 198 -12.00 -2.65 -2.39
CA LEU A 198 -12.33 -4.00 -2.84
C LEU A 198 -11.12 -4.92 -2.65
N GLY A 199 -11.32 -6.18 -2.25
CA GLY A 199 -10.18 -7.09 -2.01
C GLY A 199 -9.30 -6.69 -0.83
N CYS A 200 -9.79 -5.84 0.07
CA CYS A 200 -9.12 -5.37 1.27
C CYS A 200 -9.62 -6.11 2.52
N ASP A 201 -9.50 -7.44 2.53
CA ASP A 201 -10.00 -8.31 3.61
C ASP A 201 -9.29 -8.06 4.96
N HIS A 202 -7.96 -8.04 4.97
CA HIS A 202 -7.13 -7.81 6.17
C HIS A 202 -7.44 -8.76 7.34
N ASP A 203 -7.97 -9.95 7.05
CA ASP A 203 -8.34 -10.99 8.01
C ASP A 203 -7.26 -12.08 8.14
N TRP A 204 -6.00 -11.74 7.85
CA TRP A 204 -4.84 -12.65 7.83
C TRP A 204 -4.70 -13.49 9.10
N CYS A 205 -5.11 -12.96 10.25
CA CYS A 205 -5.04 -13.69 11.52
C CYS A 205 -5.89 -14.97 11.54
N LYS A 206 -6.94 -15.09 10.70
CA LYS A 206 -7.71 -16.33 10.53
C LYS A 206 -6.88 -17.47 9.94
N ASN A 207 -5.76 -17.13 9.28
CA ASN A 207 -4.93 -18.03 8.51
C ASN A 207 -3.54 -18.21 9.14
N LEU A 208 -3.35 -17.87 10.41
CA LEU A 208 -2.09 -18.09 11.13
C LEU A 208 -2.03 -19.48 11.75
N TYR A 209 -0.85 -20.09 11.69
CA TYR A 209 -0.55 -21.42 12.21
C TYR A 209 0.77 -21.39 12.97
N VAL A 210 0.86 -22.14 14.06
CA VAL A 210 2.11 -22.35 14.81
C VAL A 210 2.41 -23.84 14.79
N ASN A 211 3.60 -24.24 14.31
CA ASN A 211 3.99 -25.65 14.26
C ASN A 211 4.53 -26.15 15.61
N ASP A 212 4.90 -27.43 15.68
CA ASP A 212 5.46 -28.06 16.89
C ASP A 212 6.82 -27.46 17.34
N CYS A 213 7.50 -26.72 16.46
CA CYS A 213 8.73 -25.99 16.76
C CYS A 213 8.48 -24.56 17.28
N ASN A 214 7.22 -24.14 17.43
CA ASN A 214 6.79 -22.75 17.69
C ASN A 214 7.13 -21.76 16.56
N ASP A 215 7.35 -22.25 15.35
CA ASP A 215 7.53 -21.43 14.17
C ASP A 215 6.17 -20.99 13.63
N VAL A 216 6.05 -19.70 13.31
CA VAL A 216 4.79 -19.11 12.84
C VAL A 216 4.71 -19.13 11.31
N TYR A 217 3.58 -19.62 10.80
CA TYR A 217 3.24 -19.68 9.38
C TYR A 217 1.92 -18.97 9.11
N ILE A 218 1.73 -18.57 7.85
CA ILE A 218 0.46 -18.08 7.33
C ILE A 218 0.05 -18.91 6.11
N LYS A 219 -1.25 -19.18 5.97
CA LYS A 219 -1.80 -19.56 4.67
C LYS A 219 -2.07 -18.28 3.87
N ASP A 220 -1.18 -17.97 2.95
CA ASP A 220 -1.25 -16.75 2.14
C ASP A 220 -2.24 -16.90 0.97
N ILE A 221 -3.44 -16.33 1.13
CA ILE A 221 -4.54 -16.46 0.17
C ILE A 221 -4.69 -15.13 -0.58
N HIS A 222 -4.64 -15.19 -1.92
CA HIS A 222 -4.91 -14.07 -2.81
C HIS A 222 -5.94 -14.46 -3.87
N PHE A 223 -6.63 -13.48 -4.48
CA PHE A 223 -7.69 -13.76 -5.47
C PHE A 223 -7.20 -14.49 -6.73
N TYR A 224 -5.92 -14.34 -7.07
CA TYR A 224 -5.26 -14.97 -8.23
C TYR A 224 -4.44 -16.21 -7.88
N LYS A 225 -4.45 -16.66 -6.62
CA LYS A 225 -3.75 -17.87 -6.19
C LYS A 225 -4.71 -19.04 -6.08
N ASP A 226 -4.29 -20.21 -6.52
CA ASP A 226 -5.01 -21.45 -6.22
C ASP A 226 -5.09 -21.66 -4.70
N LYS A 227 -6.27 -22.06 -4.20
CA LYS A 227 -6.54 -22.27 -2.76
C LYS A 227 -5.66 -23.34 -2.09
N SER A 228 -4.85 -24.04 -2.89
CA SER A 228 -3.93 -25.11 -2.51
C SER A 228 -2.50 -24.66 -2.22
N GLU A 229 -2.15 -23.37 -2.38
CA GLU A 229 -0.81 -22.91 -1.97
C GLU A 229 -0.60 -23.10 -0.45
N GLY A 230 0.57 -23.66 -0.11
CA GLY A 230 0.93 -24.14 1.23
C GLY A 230 1.23 -23.04 2.25
N LEU A 231 1.62 -23.47 3.45
CA LEU A 231 1.99 -22.58 4.54
C LEU A 231 3.28 -21.80 4.21
N VAL A 232 3.22 -20.47 4.34
CA VAL A 232 4.35 -19.56 4.16
C VAL A 232 4.93 -19.18 5.53
N PRO A 233 6.25 -19.30 5.76
CA PRO A 233 6.84 -18.93 7.04
C PRO A 233 6.81 -17.41 7.24
N MET A 234 6.40 -16.97 8.43
CA MET A 234 6.39 -15.55 8.81
C MET A 234 7.77 -15.16 9.36
N LEU A 235 8.66 -14.70 8.49
CA LEU A 235 10.05 -14.38 8.82
C LEU A 235 10.29 -12.88 8.96
N LYS A 236 11.00 -12.47 10.01
CA LYS A 236 11.57 -11.11 10.15
C LYS A 236 12.76 -10.90 9.24
N ARG A 237 13.57 -11.95 9.11
CA ARG A 237 14.79 -12.07 8.32
C ARG A 237 15.08 -13.55 8.10
N PRO A 238 15.98 -13.92 7.17
CA PRO A 238 16.29 -15.32 6.90
C PRO A 238 16.59 -16.11 8.19
N GLY A 239 15.84 -17.18 8.43
CA GLY A 239 16.00 -18.05 9.60
C GLY A 239 15.44 -17.51 10.93
N GLN A 240 14.79 -16.34 10.96
CA GLN A 240 14.19 -15.81 12.19
C GLN A 240 12.70 -15.54 12.01
N PHE A 241 11.87 -16.32 12.70
CA PHE A 241 10.42 -16.16 12.72
C PHE A 241 9.95 -14.95 13.53
N PHE A 242 8.80 -14.41 13.13
CA PHE A 242 7.99 -13.58 14.02
C PHE A 242 7.36 -14.44 15.11
N SER A 243 7.29 -13.91 16.33
CA SER A 243 6.36 -14.43 17.33
C SER A 243 4.94 -13.94 17.05
N MET A 244 3.94 -14.66 17.58
CA MET A 244 2.54 -14.22 17.50
C MET A 244 2.33 -12.83 18.11
N SER A 245 3.02 -12.50 19.22
CA SER A 245 2.93 -11.17 19.84
C SER A 245 3.41 -10.07 18.92
N GLU A 246 4.48 -10.31 18.16
CA GLU A 246 5.01 -9.32 17.22
C GLU A 246 4.11 -9.18 15.99
N LEU A 247 3.52 -10.27 15.50
CA LEU A 247 2.54 -10.22 14.40
C LEU A 247 1.28 -9.46 14.80
N PHE A 248 0.71 -9.73 15.98
CA PHE A 248 -0.44 -8.98 16.45
C PHE A 248 -0.12 -7.52 16.71
N ASN A 249 1.09 -7.20 17.18
CA ASN A 249 1.53 -5.82 17.27
C ASN A 249 1.65 -5.17 15.87
N ALA A 250 2.19 -5.89 14.89
CA ALA A 250 2.27 -5.42 13.51
C ALA A 250 0.86 -5.13 12.93
N PHE A 251 -0.09 -6.05 13.10
CA PHE A 251 -1.48 -5.83 12.68
C PHE A 251 -2.13 -4.66 13.42
N SER A 252 -1.88 -4.53 14.72
CA SER A 252 -2.39 -3.39 15.49
C SER A 252 -1.90 -2.05 14.93
N ILE A 253 -0.64 -1.96 14.50
CA ILE A 253 -0.10 -0.75 13.86
C ILE A 253 -0.85 -0.45 12.56
N ASP A 254 -1.11 -1.47 11.72
CA ASP A 254 -1.88 -1.29 10.48
C ASP A 254 -3.28 -0.73 10.74
N PHE A 255 -4.03 -1.32 11.68
CA PHE A 255 -5.39 -0.86 12.01
C PHE A 255 -5.41 0.55 12.61
N VAL A 256 -4.47 0.87 13.50
CA VAL A 256 -4.30 2.22 14.04
C VAL A 256 -4.00 3.23 12.92
N GLU A 257 -3.26 2.82 11.88
CA GLU A 257 -2.98 3.68 10.75
C GLU A 257 -4.22 3.96 9.90
N TYR A 258 -5.10 2.96 9.72
CA TYR A 258 -6.40 3.19 9.06
C TYR A 258 -7.28 4.19 9.80
N GLU A 259 -7.31 4.16 11.13
CA GLU A 259 -8.02 5.17 11.91
C GLU A 259 -7.46 6.59 11.70
N LYS A 260 -6.13 6.72 11.60
CA LYS A 260 -5.50 8.03 11.34
C LYS A 260 -5.81 8.51 9.93
N ILE A 261 -5.78 7.61 8.96
CA ILE A 261 -6.12 7.90 7.57
C ILE A 261 -7.59 8.33 7.46
N GLU A 262 -8.55 7.66 8.12
CA GLU A 262 -9.96 8.09 8.12
C GLU A 262 -10.09 9.53 8.63
N LYS A 263 -9.49 9.82 9.79
CA LYS A 263 -9.56 11.15 10.40
C LYS A 263 -8.97 12.21 9.48
N TYR A 264 -7.91 11.87 8.77
CA TYR A 264 -7.27 12.75 7.80
C TYR A 264 -8.12 12.94 6.55
N ALA A 265 -8.62 11.85 5.95
CA ALA A 265 -9.46 11.87 4.75
C ALA A 265 -10.71 12.72 4.97
N ARG A 266 -11.39 12.54 6.12
CA ARG A 266 -12.58 13.30 6.48
C ARG A 266 -12.32 14.80 6.58
N ARG A 267 -11.17 15.23 7.10
CA ARG A 267 -10.77 16.66 7.14
C ARG A 267 -10.47 17.24 5.75
N HIS A 268 -10.20 16.38 4.77
CA HIS A 268 -9.93 16.73 3.38
C HIS A 268 -11.13 16.42 2.46
N GLU A 269 -12.32 16.24 3.03
CA GLU A 269 -13.57 15.96 2.31
C GLU A 269 -13.47 14.72 1.40
N CYS A 270 -12.70 13.72 1.85
CA CYS A 270 -12.60 12.42 1.20
C CYS A 270 -13.28 11.37 2.09
N GLU A 271 -14.26 10.67 1.53
CA GLU A 271 -14.93 9.53 2.17
C GLU A 271 -14.26 8.22 1.72
N ILE A 272 -13.85 7.38 2.66
CA ILE A 272 -13.34 6.04 2.39
C ILE A 272 -14.43 5.04 2.74
N ILE A 273 -14.76 4.17 1.77
CA ILE A 273 -15.89 3.25 1.83
C ILE A 273 -15.35 1.82 1.75
N ASN A 274 -15.51 1.06 2.82
CA ASN A 274 -15.20 -0.37 2.85
C ASN A 274 -16.38 -1.17 2.31
N THR A 275 -16.23 -1.72 1.10
CA THR A 275 -17.27 -2.55 0.45
C THR A 275 -17.12 -4.04 0.72
N VAL A 276 -16.04 -4.45 1.39
CA VAL A 276 -15.75 -5.85 1.67
C VAL A 276 -16.51 -6.30 2.91
N GLU A 277 -17.48 -7.19 2.75
CA GLU A 277 -18.40 -7.62 3.81
C GLU A 277 -17.68 -8.12 5.07
N ASN A 278 -16.71 -9.03 4.91
CA ASN A 278 -16.02 -9.68 6.02
C ASN A 278 -14.63 -9.08 6.32
N SER A 279 -14.35 -7.88 5.81
CA SER A 279 -13.08 -7.20 6.08
C SER A 279 -12.93 -6.85 7.54
N PHE A 280 -11.72 -7.05 8.06
CA PHE A 280 -11.35 -6.71 9.44
C PHE A 280 -11.07 -5.22 9.60
N ILE A 281 -11.01 -4.44 8.52
CA ILE A 281 -10.87 -2.99 8.57
C ILE A 281 -12.20 -2.38 9.05
N ASP A 282 -12.21 -1.90 10.29
CA ASP A 282 -13.35 -1.27 10.96
C ASP A 282 -13.26 0.27 11.01
N ALA A 283 -12.11 0.84 10.62
CA ALA A 283 -11.89 2.27 10.60
C ALA A 283 -12.75 3.04 9.58
N PHE A 284 -13.23 2.38 8.52
CA PHE A 284 -13.91 3.03 7.39
C PHE A 284 -15.40 2.68 7.35
N LYS A 285 -16.21 3.60 6.81
CA LYS A 285 -17.65 3.42 6.64
C LYS A 285 -17.93 2.22 5.73
N ARG A 286 -18.86 1.34 6.13
CA ARG A 286 -19.34 0.24 5.29
C ARG A 286 -20.22 0.76 4.16
N GLY A 287 -20.11 0.16 2.98
CA GLY A 287 -20.93 0.53 1.83
C GLY A 287 -20.95 -0.56 0.76
N ARG A 288 -21.47 -0.19 -0.40
CA ARG A 288 -21.47 -1.00 -1.63
C ARG A 288 -21.03 -0.09 -2.77
N ILE A 289 -20.54 -0.69 -3.85
CA ILE A 289 -20.25 0.02 -5.10
C ILE A 289 -21.55 0.43 -5.81
#